data_AF-A0A0K0M6X9-F1
#
_entry.id   AF-A0A0K0M6X9-F1
#
_cell.length_a   1.000
_cell.length_b   1.000
_cell.length_c   1.000
_cell.angle_alpha   90.00
_cell.angle_beta   90.00
_cell.angle_gamma   90.00
#
_symmetry.space_group_name_H-M   'P 1'
#
loop_
_entity.id
_entity.type
_entity.pdbx_description
1 polymer ?
#
loop_
_entity_poly.entity_id
_entity_poly.type
_entity_poly.pdbx_seq_one_letter_code
_entity_poly.pdbx_strand_id
1 'polypeptide(L)'
;MASASRLFVIYFVTILVVQSYVQIAEIGASTAVALQESEINRRVPKTIDCNAACERRCAKASRHKMCLRACGTCCARCNCVPPGTSGNEDTCPCYATITTHGQRHKCP
;
A
#
# COMPACT_ATOMS: atom_id res chain seq x y z
N MET A 1 -56.32 29.30 -9.35
CA MET A 1 -55.74 28.08 -8.76
C MET A 1 -54.57 27.48 -9.57
N ALA A 2 -54.41 27.76 -10.88
CA ALA A 2 -53.31 27.19 -11.70
C ALA A 2 -51.90 27.79 -11.49
N SER A 3 -51.77 29.00 -10.94
CA SER A 3 -50.47 29.69 -10.79
C SER A 3 -49.64 29.14 -9.62
N ALA A 4 -50.28 28.80 -8.50
CA ALA A 4 -49.61 28.22 -7.33
C ALA A 4 -48.98 26.85 -7.67
N SER A 5 -49.67 26.02 -8.45
CA SER A 5 -49.16 24.72 -8.91
C SER A 5 -47.88 24.86 -9.75
N ARG A 6 -47.76 25.90 -10.58
CA ARG A 6 -46.53 26.16 -11.35
C ARG A 6 -45.35 26.54 -10.46
N LEU A 7 -45.59 27.34 -9.42
CA LEU A 7 -44.56 27.71 -8.44
C LEU A 7 -44.08 26.49 -7.62
N PHE A 8 -45.00 25.60 -7.23
CA PHE A 8 -44.63 24.34 -6.57
C PHE A 8 -43.78 23.46 -7.48
N VAL A 9 -44.16 23.30 -8.75
CA VAL A 9 -43.38 22.49 -9.70
C VAL A 9 -41.98 23.07 -9.92
N ILE A 10 -41.85 24.40 -10.07
CA ILE A 10 -40.54 25.05 -10.20
C ILE A 10 -39.69 24.84 -8.95
N TYR A 11 -40.28 25.01 -7.76
CA TYR A 11 -39.59 24.80 -6.49
C TYR A 11 -39.06 23.35 -6.37
N PHE A 12 -39.91 22.35 -6.63
CA PHE A 12 -39.49 20.94 -6.61
C PHE A 12 -38.39 20.65 -7.64
N VAL A 13 -38.49 21.18 -8.86
CA VAL A 13 -37.45 21.01 -9.90
C VAL A 13 -36.12 21.63 -9.46
N THR A 14 -36.14 22.85 -8.91
CA THR A 14 -34.91 23.49 -8.41
C THR A 14 -34.27 22.72 -7.27
N ILE A 15 -35.07 22.15 -6.36
CA ILE A 15 -34.55 21.30 -5.28
C ILE A 15 -33.91 20.04 -5.82
N LEU A 16 -34.57 19.30 -6.71
CA LEU A 16 -34.02 18.06 -7.29
C LEU A 16 -32.69 18.32 -8.02
N VAL A 17 -32.62 19.44 -8.74
CA VAL A 17 -31.42 19.90 -9.43
C VAL A 17 -30.30 20.20 -8.42
N VAL A 18 -30.58 20.96 -7.34
CA VAL A 18 -29.59 21.26 -6.28
C VAL A 18 -29.09 19.98 -5.60
N GLN A 19 -29.97 19.03 -5.26
CA GLN A 19 -29.59 17.77 -4.63
C GLN A 19 -28.69 16.90 -5.53
N SER A 20 -28.91 16.92 -6.85
CA SER A 20 -28.04 16.21 -7.80
C SER A 20 -26.63 16.80 -7.89
N TYR A 21 -26.48 18.12 -7.76
CA TYR A 21 -25.18 18.79 -7.77
C TYR A 21 -24.37 18.51 -6.50
N VAL A 22 -25.02 18.40 -5.34
CA VAL A 22 -24.35 18.08 -4.06
C VAL A 22 -23.64 16.72 -4.13
N GLN A 23 -24.29 15.70 -4.71
CA GLN A 23 -23.69 14.37 -4.88
C GLN A 23 -22.43 14.40 -5.78
N ILE A 24 -22.44 15.22 -6.84
CA ILE A 24 -21.30 15.34 -7.77
C ILE A 24 -20.10 16.00 -7.09
N ALA A 25 -20.31 16.95 -6.18
CA ALA A 25 -19.25 17.61 -5.43
C ALA A 25 -18.51 16.65 -4.46
N GLU A 26 -19.23 15.75 -3.79
CA GLU A 26 -18.62 14.75 -2.89
C GLU A 26 -17.81 13.68 -3.65
N ILE A 27 -18.28 13.27 -4.83
CA ILE A 27 -17.54 12.37 -5.73
C ILE A 27 -16.26 13.06 -6.25
N GLY A 28 -16.34 14.35 -6.58
CA GLY A 28 -15.19 15.16 -6.98
C GLY A 28 -14.09 15.23 -5.91
N ALA A 29 -14.48 15.38 -4.64
CA ALA A 29 -13.54 15.35 -3.51
C ALA A 29 -12.92 13.95 -3.32
N SER A 30 -13.72 12.89 -3.44
CA SER A 30 -13.28 11.50 -3.23
C SER A 30 -12.26 11.04 -4.29
N THR A 31 -12.47 11.44 -5.55
CA THR A 31 -11.54 11.10 -6.66
C THR A 31 -10.20 11.86 -6.55
N ALA A 32 -10.22 13.09 -6.05
CA ALA A 32 -9.00 13.85 -5.78
C ALA A 32 -8.13 13.19 -4.68
N VAL A 33 -8.75 12.65 -3.63
CA VAL A 33 -8.03 11.92 -2.56
C VAL A 33 -7.39 10.62 -3.08
N ALA A 34 -8.10 9.86 -3.92
CA ALA A 34 -7.61 8.58 -4.45
C ALA A 34 -6.39 8.73 -5.38
N LEU A 35 -6.36 9.77 -6.22
CA LEU A 35 -5.21 10.04 -7.10
C LEU A 35 -3.98 10.46 -6.29
N GLN A 36 -4.19 11.22 -5.20
CA GLN A 36 -3.12 11.71 -4.36
C GLN A 36 -2.44 10.60 -3.53
N GLU A 37 -3.18 9.57 -3.09
CA GLU A 37 -2.58 8.39 -2.44
C GLU A 37 -1.62 7.64 -3.36
N SER A 38 -1.91 7.55 -4.67
CA SER A 38 -1.05 6.84 -5.63
C SER A 38 0.28 7.55 -5.91
N GLU A 39 0.28 8.89 -5.93
CA GLU A 39 1.45 9.73 -6.13
C GLU A 39 2.30 9.82 -4.85
N ILE A 40 1.67 9.98 -3.68
CA ILE A 40 2.34 9.98 -2.38
C ILE A 40 3.00 8.62 -2.11
N ASN A 41 2.33 7.51 -2.42
CA ASN A 41 2.89 6.16 -2.26
C ASN A 41 4.05 5.86 -3.25
N ARG A 42 4.19 6.63 -4.33
CA ARG A 42 5.35 6.58 -5.24
C ARG A 42 6.52 7.43 -4.77
N ARG A 43 6.25 8.56 -4.10
CA ARG A 43 7.28 9.51 -3.65
C ARG A 43 7.79 9.24 -2.24
N VAL A 44 7.01 8.57 -1.41
CA VAL A 44 7.48 8.04 -0.12
C VAL A 44 8.30 6.79 -0.43
N PRO A 45 9.61 6.76 -0.15
CA PRO A 45 10.34 5.49 -0.16
C PRO A 45 9.60 4.58 0.80
N LYS A 46 9.00 3.50 0.30
CA LYS A 46 8.31 2.51 1.14
C LYS A 46 9.32 1.97 2.14
N THR A 47 9.35 2.55 3.32
CA THR A 47 10.15 2.07 4.44
C THR A 47 9.50 0.76 4.86
N ILE A 48 10.06 -0.35 4.39
CA ILE A 48 9.66 -1.67 4.85
C ILE A 48 9.99 -1.79 6.33
N ASP A 49 9.04 -2.27 7.12
CA ASP A 49 9.35 -2.70 8.47
C ASP A 49 10.12 -4.03 8.41
N CYS A 50 11.44 -3.93 8.45
CA CYS A 50 12.32 -5.09 8.44
C CYS A 50 12.05 -6.04 9.60
N ASN A 51 11.62 -5.55 10.77
CA ASN A 51 11.37 -6.41 11.93
C ASN A 51 10.17 -7.33 11.65
N ALA A 52 9.02 -6.74 11.33
CA ALA A 52 7.81 -7.51 11.01
C ALA A 52 7.99 -8.41 9.77
N ALA A 53 8.71 -7.95 8.76
CA ALA A 53 8.98 -8.74 7.56
C ALA A 53 9.90 -9.93 7.85
N CYS A 54 10.98 -9.73 8.62
CA CYS A 54 11.90 -10.80 8.99
C CYS A 54 11.29 -11.78 9.99
N GLU A 55 10.41 -11.35 10.89
CA GLU A 55 9.64 -12.25 11.76
C GLU A 55 8.82 -13.24 10.94
N ARG A 56 8.10 -12.75 9.92
CA ARG A 56 7.37 -13.63 8.98
C ARG A 56 8.29 -14.56 8.21
N ARG A 57 9.40 -14.06 7.68
CA ARG A 57 10.37 -14.87 6.93
C ARG A 57 10.98 -15.98 7.78
N CYS A 58 11.31 -15.67 9.03
CA CYS A 58 11.97 -16.57 9.97
C CYS A 58 11.01 -17.41 10.82
N ALA A 59 9.69 -17.35 10.59
CA ALA A 59 8.69 -18.00 11.42
C ALA A 59 8.86 -19.53 11.54
N LYS A 60 9.39 -20.18 10.50
CA LYS A 60 9.67 -21.64 10.47
C LYS A 60 11.16 -21.97 10.57
N ALA A 61 12.02 -20.98 10.81
CA ALA A 61 13.46 -21.20 10.88
C ALA A 61 13.83 -21.90 12.19
N SER A 62 14.49 -23.06 12.09
CA SER A 62 14.97 -23.81 13.27
C SER A 62 15.93 -22.99 14.14
N ARG A 63 16.79 -22.17 13.51
CA ARG A 63 17.70 -21.22 14.16
C ARG A 63 17.14 -19.80 14.11
N HIS A 64 16.00 -19.56 14.74
CA HIS A 64 15.22 -18.32 14.63
C HIS A 64 16.06 -17.03 14.86
N LYS A 65 16.82 -16.94 15.96
CA LYS A 65 17.67 -15.76 16.25
C LYS A 65 18.74 -15.49 15.18
N MET A 66 19.32 -16.55 14.61
CA MET A 66 20.31 -16.43 13.54
C MET A 66 19.65 -15.96 12.24
N CYS A 67 18.47 -16.51 11.92
CA CYS A 67 17.69 -16.10 10.77
C CYS A 67 17.33 -14.61 10.83
N LEU A 68 16.79 -14.13 11.98
CA LEU A 68 16.44 -12.71 12.16
C LEU A 68 17.64 -11.79 11.96
N ARG A 69 18.82 -12.15 12.48
CA ARG A 69 20.05 -11.37 12.32
C ARG A 69 20.50 -11.28 10.86
N ALA A 70 20.46 -12.41 10.14
CA ALA A 70 20.81 -12.46 8.73
C ALA A 70 19.80 -11.67 7.88
N CYS A 71 18.51 -11.93 8.07
CA CYS A 71 17.42 -11.24 7.38
C CYS A 71 17.47 -9.73 7.62
N GLY A 72 17.66 -9.27 8.86
CA GLY A 72 17.73 -7.85 9.18
C GLY A 72 18.89 -7.15 8.48
N THR A 73 20.05 -7.80 8.38
CA THR A 73 21.20 -7.25 7.64
C THR A 73 20.91 -7.15 6.14
N CYS A 74 20.25 -8.16 5.56
CA CYS A 74 19.88 -8.16 4.14
C CYS A 74 18.77 -7.13 3.86
N CYS A 75 17.79 -7.01 4.76
CA CYS A 75 16.70 -6.05 4.66
C CYS A 75 17.20 -4.61 4.78
N ALA A 76 18.09 -4.31 5.73
CA ALA A 76 18.67 -2.97 5.86
C ALA A 76 19.46 -2.53 4.60
N ARG A 77 20.05 -3.50 3.88
CA ARG A 77 20.78 -3.22 2.63
C ARG A 77 19.86 -3.09 1.42
N CYS A 78 18.85 -3.95 1.32
CA CYS A 78 18.03 -4.10 0.11
C CYS A 78 16.64 -3.46 0.22
N ASN A 79 16.21 -3.04 1.41
CA ASN A 79 14.86 -2.57 1.74
C ASN A 79 13.75 -3.48 1.18
N CYS A 80 14.00 -4.79 1.18
CA CYS A 80 13.12 -5.82 0.61
C CYS A 80 13.32 -7.14 1.36
N VAL A 81 12.21 -7.85 1.64
CA VAL A 81 12.22 -9.21 2.19
C VAL A 81 11.24 -10.05 1.36
N PRO A 82 11.66 -11.18 0.78
CA PRO A 82 10.79 -12.03 -0.01
C PRO A 82 9.59 -12.57 0.80
N PRO A 83 8.42 -12.77 0.16
CA PRO A 83 7.24 -13.32 0.83
C PRO A 83 7.44 -14.81 1.20
N GLY A 84 6.70 -15.25 2.22
CA GLY A 84 6.78 -16.62 2.74
C GLY A 84 7.98 -16.86 3.65
N THR A 85 8.20 -18.12 4.02
CA THR A 85 9.28 -18.56 4.93
C THR A 85 10.48 -19.19 4.24
N SER A 86 10.41 -19.38 2.92
CA SER A 86 11.45 -20.02 2.09
C SER A 86 11.19 -19.71 0.62
N GLY A 87 12.25 -19.58 -0.21
CA GLY A 87 12.12 -19.30 -1.65
C GLY A 87 11.64 -17.88 -1.98
N ASN A 88 11.09 -17.69 -3.19
CA ASN A 88 10.62 -16.40 -3.73
C ASN A 88 11.69 -15.29 -3.78
N GLU A 89 12.97 -15.66 -3.78
CA GLU A 89 14.08 -14.72 -3.73
C GLU A 89 14.16 -13.85 -4.99
N ASP A 90 13.61 -14.33 -6.11
CA ASP A 90 13.41 -13.60 -7.36
C ASP A 90 12.57 -12.34 -7.20
N THR A 91 11.71 -12.28 -6.19
CA THR A 91 10.92 -11.08 -5.86
C THR A 91 11.80 -9.95 -5.33
N CYS A 92 12.95 -10.27 -4.73
CA CYS A 92 13.92 -9.29 -4.22
C CYS A 92 15.34 -9.62 -4.75
N PRO A 93 15.71 -9.20 -5.97
CA PRO A 93 17.01 -9.57 -6.58
C PRO A 93 18.24 -9.16 -5.75
N CYS A 94 18.18 -8.01 -5.06
CA CYS A 94 19.23 -7.60 -4.12
C CYS A 94 19.37 -8.60 -2.96
N TYR A 95 18.26 -9.10 -2.42
CA TYR A 95 18.27 -10.08 -1.33
C TYR A 95 18.87 -11.42 -1.77
N ALA A 96 18.51 -11.88 -2.98
CA ALA A 96 18.97 -13.13 -3.57
C ALA A 96 20.48 -13.16 -3.85
N THR A 97 21.08 -12.02 -4.19
CA THR A 97 22.48 -11.94 -4.66
C THR A 97 23.50 -11.72 -3.54
N ILE A 98 23.08 -11.44 -2.31
CA ILE A 98 24.03 -11.20 -1.21
C ILE A 98 24.70 -12.51 -0.79
N THR A 99 26.02 -12.52 -0.92
CA THR A 99 26.87 -13.61 -0.44
C THR A 99 27.70 -13.20 0.77
N THR A 100 28.16 -14.21 1.51
CA THR A 100 29.20 -14.08 2.53
C THR A 100 30.59 -13.99 1.87
N HIS A 101 31.64 -13.70 2.65
CA HIS A 101 33.02 -13.73 2.15
C HIS A 101 33.43 -15.10 1.56
N GLY A 102 32.80 -16.19 2.01
CA GLY A 102 33.02 -17.54 1.46
C GLY A 102 32.15 -17.90 0.25
N GLN A 103 31.62 -16.91 -0.48
CA GLN A 103 30.76 -17.07 -1.67
C GLN A 103 29.46 -17.88 -1.45
N ARG A 104 29.07 -18.13 -0.20
CA ARG A 104 27.78 -18.75 0.11
C ARG A 104 26.69 -17.70 0.22
N HIS A 105 25.48 -18.04 -0.22
CA HIS A 105 24.29 -17.21 -0.04
C HIS A 105 24.11 -16.87 1.45
N LYS A 106 23.91 -15.58 1.75
CA LYS A 106 23.91 -15.05 3.13
C LYS A 106 22.51 -14.95 3.72
N CYS A 107 21.52 -14.62 2.90
CA CYS A 107 20.18 -14.28 3.37
C CYS A 107 19.32 -15.56 3.56
N PRO A 108 18.30 -15.53 4.43
CA PRO A 108 17.44 -16.70 4.70
C PRO A 108 16.23 -16.89 3.76
#